data_AF-A0A8J7WS55-F1
#
_entry.id   AF-A0A8J7WS55-F1
#
_cell.length_a   1.000
_cell.length_b   1.000
_cell.length_c   1.000
_cell.angle_alpha   90.00
_cell.angle_beta   90.00
_cell.angle_gamma   90.00
#
_symmetry.space_group_name_H-M   'P 1'
#
loop_
_entity.id
_entity.type
_entity.pdbx_description
1 polymer ?
#
loop_
_entity_poly.entity_id
_entity_poly.type
_entity_poly.pdbx_seq_one_letter_code
_entity_poly.pdbx_strand_id
1 'polypeptide(L)'
;MAYSVEISRANPTCFVFLLDQSTSMEDPTTGGEAPRRKADAVADALNRLLFELSLKCAKEEGVRDYFHVAVLGYGARVGSAFG
;
A
#
# COMPACT_ATOMS: atom_id res chain seq x y z
N MET A 1 -9.34 17.22 -17.11
CA MET A 1 -7.93 16.88 -17.37
C MET A 1 -7.42 16.04 -16.21
N ALA A 2 -6.64 14.99 -16.47
CA ALA A 2 -5.99 14.21 -15.42
C ALA A 2 -4.76 14.96 -14.89
N TYR A 3 -4.38 14.72 -13.64
CA TYR A 3 -3.16 15.28 -13.04
C TYR A 3 -1.92 14.73 -13.76
N SER A 4 -1.01 15.61 -14.17
CA SER A 4 0.17 15.26 -14.98
C SER A 4 1.49 15.81 -14.44
N VAL A 5 1.51 16.31 -13.20
CA VAL A 5 2.73 16.84 -12.59
C VAL A 5 3.64 15.67 -12.21
N GLU A 6 4.93 15.80 -12.52
CA GLU A 6 5.94 14.81 -12.17
C GLU A 6 6.19 14.77 -10.66
N ILE A 7 6.41 13.56 -10.14
CA ILE A 7 6.74 13.34 -8.74
C ILE A 7 8.17 13.81 -8.48
N SER A 8 8.34 14.73 -7.54
CA SER A 8 9.66 15.27 -7.16
C SER A 8 9.66 15.69 -5.69
N ARG A 9 10.82 16.13 -5.18
CA ARG A 9 10.91 16.68 -3.81
C ARG A 9 10.09 17.96 -3.62
N ALA A 10 9.90 18.73 -4.70
CA ALA A 10 9.08 19.93 -4.66
C ALA A 10 7.58 19.62 -4.80
N ASN A 11 7.25 18.46 -5.40
CA ASN A 11 5.89 17.98 -5.64
C ASN A 11 5.77 16.53 -5.14
N PRO A 12 5.75 16.28 -3.81
CA PRO A 12 5.59 14.94 -3.28
C PRO A 12 4.20 14.39 -3.63
N THR A 13 4.09 13.08 -3.75
CA THR A 13 2.83 12.40 -4.06
C THR A 13 2.28 11.67 -2.85
N CYS A 14 0.98 11.77 -2.61
CA CYS A 14 0.30 11.00 -1.57
C CYS A 14 -0.36 9.76 -2.17
N PHE A 15 0.00 8.58 -1.68
CA PHE A 15 -0.68 7.32 -1.95
C PHE A 15 -1.65 7.00 -0.80
N VAL A 16 -2.92 6.78 -1.14
CA VAL A 16 -3.93 6.34 -0.18
C VAL A 16 -4.39 4.95 -0.56
N PHE A 17 -4.12 3.98 0.31
CA PHE A 17 -4.54 2.59 0.15
C PHE A 17 -5.76 2.33 1.03
N LEU A 18 -6.85 1.84 0.42
CA LEU A 18 -8.04 1.39 1.12
C LEU A 18 -8.03 -0.14 1.18
N LEU A 19 -7.99 -0.69 2.39
CA LEU A 19 -7.93 -2.12 2.64
C LEU A 19 -9.27 -2.66 3.11
N ASP A 20 -9.85 -3.56 2.33
CA ASP A 20 -11.02 -4.32 2.73
C ASP A 20 -10.65 -5.31 3.86
N GLN A 21 -11.38 -5.24 4.98
CA GLN A 21 -11.28 -6.16 6.12
C GLN A 21 -12.61 -6.88 6.38
N SER A 22 -13.43 -7.08 5.35
CA SER A 22 -14.65 -7.89 5.42
C SER A 22 -14.34 -9.38 5.65
N THR A 23 -15.33 -10.14 6.12
CA THR A 23 -15.20 -11.58 6.37
C THR A 23 -14.76 -12.36 5.14
N SER A 24 -15.13 -11.92 3.92
CA SER A 24 -14.73 -12.59 2.67
C SER A 24 -13.21 -12.56 2.42
N MET A 25 -12.48 -11.71 3.14
CA MET A 25 -11.02 -11.63 3.07
C MET A 25 -10.33 -12.79 3.81
N GLU A 26 -11.06 -13.53 4.64
CA GLU A 26 -10.59 -14.78 5.25
C GLU A 26 -10.65 -15.96 4.27
N ASP A 27 -11.47 -15.86 3.22
CA ASP A 27 -11.58 -16.89 2.20
C ASP A 27 -10.25 -17.09 1.46
N PRO A 28 -9.99 -18.30 0.95
CA PRO A 28 -8.83 -18.54 0.10
C PRO A 28 -8.91 -17.76 -1.21
N THR A 29 -7.74 -17.36 -1.72
CA THR A 29 -7.57 -16.80 -3.07
C THR A 29 -7.90 -17.87 -4.12
N THR A 30 -8.73 -17.55 -5.10
CA THR A 30 -9.01 -18.42 -6.24
C THR A 30 -7.80 -18.47 -7.19
N GLY A 31 -7.30 -19.68 -7.48
CA GLY A 31 -6.29 -19.90 -8.51
C GLY A 31 -4.82 -19.95 -8.07
N GLY A 32 -4.53 -20.06 -6.76
CA GLY A 32 -3.17 -20.29 -6.24
C GLY A 32 -2.82 -21.77 -6.05
N GLU A 33 -1.51 -22.09 -6.07
CA GLU A 33 -1.00 -23.46 -5.81
C GLU A 33 -1.29 -23.95 -4.39
N ALA A 34 -1.46 -23.02 -3.43
CA ALA A 34 -1.84 -23.31 -2.04
C ALA A 34 -2.96 -22.36 -1.58
N PRO A 35 -3.89 -22.83 -0.74
CA PRO A 35 -4.94 -21.98 -0.18
C PRO A 35 -4.31 -20.94 0.76
N ARG A 36 -4.34 -19.68 0.34
CA ARG A 36 -3.91 -18.51 1.11
C ARG A 36 -5.09 -17.57 1.28
N ARG A 37 -5.28 -16.99 2.47
CA ARG A 37 -6.36 -16.01 2.68
C ARG A 37 -6.14 -14.78 1.80
N LYS A 38 -7.20 -14.20 1.23
CA LYS A 38 -7.11 -12.96 0.45
C LYS A 38 -6.45 -11.84 1.25
N ALA A 39 -6.78 -11.71 2.54
CA ALA A 39 -6.18 -10.75 3.45
C ALA A 39 -4.65 -10.86 3.49
N ASP A 40 -4.12 -12.09 3.60
CA ASP A 40 -2.68 -12.32 3.65
C ASP A 40 -2.03 -11.93 2.32
N ALA A 41 -2.67 -12.26 1.19
CA ALA A 41 -2.14 -11.94 -0.13
C ALA A 41 -2.07 -10.42 -0.38
N VAL A 42 -3.11 -9.68 0.03
CA VAL A 42 -3.15 -8.22 -0.06
C VAL A 42 -2.12 -7.59 0.87
N ALA A 43 -1.97 -8.10 2.09
CA ALA A 43 -0.97 -7.62 3.04
C ALA A 43 0.45 -7.77 2.49
N ASP A 44 0.80 -8.92 1.91
CA ASP A 44 2.11 -9.13 1.28
C ASP A 44 2.34 -8.20 0.09
N ALA A 45 1.32 -8.06 -0.78
CA ALA A 45 1.41 -7.18 -1.94
C ALA A 45 1.63 -5.71 -1.52
N LEU A 46 0.90 -5.24 -0.51
CA LEU A 46 1.06 -3.91 0.04
C LEU A 46 2.45 -3.73 0.67
N ASN A 47 2.88 -4.67 1.51
CA ASN A 47 4.20 -4.60 2.16
C ASN A 47 5.34 -4.55 1.14
N ARG A 48 5.25 -5.36 0.07
CA ARG A 48 6.20 -5.31 -1.04
C ARG A 48 6.19 -3.96 -1.75
N LEU A 49 4.99 -3.42 -2.03
CA LEU A 49 4.87 -2.10 -2.65
C LEU A 49 5.47 -0.99 -1.78
N LEU A 50 5.18 -0.99 -0.47
CA LEU A 50 5.75 -0.02 0.48
C LEU A 50 7.27 -0.11 0.54
N PHE A 51 7.83 -1.33 0.48
CA PHE A 51 9.27 -1.55 0.39
C PHE A 51 9.84 -0.99 -0.93
N GLU A 52 9.21 -1.24 -2.07
CA GLU A 52 9.65 -0.69 -3.35
C GLU A 52 9.57 0.85 -3.38
N LEU A 53 8.55 1.45 -2.75
CA LEU A 53 8.44 2.90 -2.58
C LEU A 53 9.55 3.45 -1.69
N SER A 54 9.88 2.79 -0.58
CA SER A 54 10.94 3.26 0.33
C SER A 54 12.33 3.17 -0.31
N LEU A 55 12.60 2.14 -1.11
CA LEU A 55 13.83 2.02 -1.90
C LEU A 55 14.00 3.19 -2.89
N LYS A 56 12.91 3.67 -3.48
CA LYS A 56 12.95 4.85 -4.38
C LYS A 56 13.30 6.15 -3.63
N CYS A 57 12.95 6.24 -2.35
CA CYS A 57 13.32 7.36 -1.48
C CYS A 57 14.78 7.29 -1.01
N ALA A 58 15.37 6.08 -0.90
CA ALA A 58 16.76 5.91 -0.50
C ALA A 58 17.72 6.28 -1.65
N LYS A 59 18.59 7.27 -1.41
CA LYS A 59 19.68 7.70 -2.32
C LYS A 59 20.99 7.77 -1.55
N GLU A 60 22.11 7.81 -2.28
CA GLU A 60 23.46 7.89 -1.68
C GLU A 60 23.61 9.09 -0.74
N GLU A 61 22.98 10.21 -1.08
CA GLU A 61 22.96 11.46 -0.30
C GLU A 61 21.93 11.48 0.85
N GLY A 62 21.17 10.40 1.05
CA GLY A 62 20.19 10.26 2.11
C GLY A 62 18.77 9.92 1.62
N VAL A 63 17.78 10.18 2.48
CA VAL A 63 16.37 9.87 2.22
C VAL A 63 15.68 11.09 1.59
N ARG A 64 15.05 10.89 0.43
CA ARG A 64 14.27 11.91 -0.27
C ARG A 64 12.78 11.76 0.05
N ASP A 65 12.13 12.86 0.43
CA ASP A 65 10.69 12.91 0.70
C ASP A 65 9.89 13.01 -0.62
N TYR A 66 9.67 11.87 -1.27
CA TYR A 66 8.91 11.78 -2.51
C TYR A 66 7.46 11.37 -2.32
N PHE A 67 7.20 10.58 -1.28
CA PHE A 67 5.94 9.88 -1.11
C PHE A 67 5.42 10.04 0.31
N HIS A 68 4.17 10.47 0.42
CA HIS A 68 3.37 10.31 1.62
C HIS A 68 2.45 9.11 1.45
N VAL A 69 2.23 8.35 2.52
CA VAL A 69 1.43 7.13 2.47
C VAL A 69 0.39 7.13 3.58
N ALA A 70 -0.86 6.87 3.22
CA ALA A 70 -1.93 6.52 4.13
C ALA A 70 -2.45 5.12 3.79
N VAL A 71 -2.62 4.27 4.80
CA VAL A 71 -3.27 2.96 4.64
C VAL A 71 -4.44 2.91 5.61
N LEU A 72 -5.64 2.74 5.07
CA LEU A 72 -6.90 2.77 5.82
C LEU A 72 -7.61 1.43 5.67
N GLY A 73 -7.81 0.73 6.78
CA GLY A 73 -8.69 -0.44 6.83
C GLY A 73 -10.15 0.00 6.88
N TYR A 74 -11.02 -0.68 6.14
CA TYR A 74 -12.48 -0.52 6.22
C TYR A 74 -13.18 -1.88 6.34
N GLY A 75 -14.40 -1.88 6.89
CA GLY A 75 -15.16 -3.09 7.20
C GLY A 75 -16.01 -2.84 8.43
N ALA A 76 -15.74 -3.54 9.52
CA ALA A 76 -16.42 -3.31 10.80
C ALA A 76 -16.09 -1.94 11.42
N ARG A 77 -14.87 -1.43 11.21
CA ARG A 77 -14.40 -0.11 11.65
C ARG A 77 -13.52 0.49 10.58
N VAL A 78 -13.42 1.81 10.57
CA VAL A 78 -12.47 2.55 9.73
C VAL A 78 -11.32 3.03 10.60
N GLY A 79 -10.08 2.77 10.18
CA GLY A 79 -8.91 3.17 10.93
C GLY A 79 -7.61 3.02 10.17
N SER A 80 -6.53 3.56 10.74
CA SER A 80 -5.17 3.33 10.25
C SER A 80 -4.87 1.82 10.25
N ALA A 81 -4.30 1.33 9.16
CA ALA A 81 -3.83 -0.04 9.06
C ALA A 81 -2.30 -0.18 9.32
N PHE A 82 -1.65 0.88 9.83
CA PHE A 82 -0.22 0.86 10.14
C PHE A 82 0.17 0.16 11.46
N GLY A 83 -0.78 -0.46 12.16
CA GLY A 83 -0.57 -1.07 13.48
C GLY A 83 -1.11 -0.20 14.60
#